data_AF-A0A9E0DPK4-F1
#
_entry.id   AF-A0A9E0DPK4-F1
#
_cell.length_a   1.000
_cell.length_b   1.000
_cell.length_c   1.000
_cell.angle_alpha   90.00
_cell.angle_beta   90.00
_cell.angle_gamma   90.00
#
_symmetry.space_group_name_H-M   'P 1'
#
loop_
_entity.id
_entity.type
_entity.pdbx_description
1 polymer ?
#
loop_
_entity_poly.entity_id
_entity_poly.type
_entity_poly.pdbx_seq_one_letter_code
_entity_poly.pdbx_strand_id
1 'polypeptide(L)' 'MSRVCEVCGKKPVIGNNVSHANNKTKSAWYPNLQKLRCLDEKKGSVKRIKVCSRCIRSGRVKKAI' A
#
# COMPACT_ATOMS: atom_id res chain seq x y z
N MET A 1 -5.75 -9.22 -7.70
CA MET A 1 -4.51 -8.88 -6.95
C MET A 1 -4.84 -7.85 -5.87
N SER A 2 -4.66 -8.16 -4.59
CA SER A 2 -5.03 -7.27 -3.47
C SER A 2 -4.25 -5.94 -3.50
N ARG A 3 -4.95 -4.81 -3.46
CA ARG A 3 -4.36 -3.45 -3.34
C ARG A 3 -4.25 -3.07 -1.86
N VAL A 4 -3.61 -3.94 -1.09
CA VAL A 4 -3.43 -3.81 0.36
C VAL A 4 -1.95 -3.81 0.69
N CYS A 5 -1.54 -2.97 1.64
CA CYS A 5 -0.18 -3.02 2.20
C CYS A 5 -0.07 -4.21 3.16
N GLU A 6 0.89 -5.10 2.92
CA GLU A 6 1.09 -6.30 3.75
C GLU A 6 1.68 -5.99 5.14
N VAL A 7 2.26 -4.80 5.30
CA VAL A 7 2.93 -4.38 6.55
C VAL A 7 1.99 -3.63 7.50
N CYS A 8 1.18 -2.72 6.97
CA CYS A 8 0.30 -1.86 7.77
C CYS A 8 -1.19 -2.06 7.49
N GLY A 9 -1.55 -2.99 6.61
CA GLY A 9 -2.95 -3.32 6.30
C GLY A 9 -3.73 -2.24 5.56
N LYS A 10 -3.09 -1.14 5.12
CA LYS A 10 -3.78 -0.04 4.39
C LYS A 10 -4.51 -0.57 3.17
N LYS A 11 -5.81 -0.26 3.09
CA LYS A 11 -6.72 -0.66 2.02
C LYS A 11 -7.14 0.56 1.20
N PRO A 12 -7.70 0.35 -0.01
CA PRO A 12 -8.32 1.44 -0.76
C PRO A 12 -9.49 2.01 0.02
N VAL A 13 -9.64 3.33 0.00
CA VAL A 13 -10.79 4.02 0.59
C VAL A 13 -11.78 4.30 -0.52
N ILE A 14 -13.05 3.98 -0.30
CA ILE A 14 -14.14 4.25 -1.24
C ILE A 14 -14.86 5.52 -0.78
N GLY A 15 -15.19 6.40 -1.71
CA GLY A 15 -16.06 7.54 -1.45
C GLY A 15 -16.59 8.12 -2.75
N ASN A 16 -16.89 9.41 -2.75
CA ASN A 16 -17.43 10.10 -3.92
C ASN A 16 -16.54 11.29 -4.29
N ASN A 17 -16.37 11.51 -5.59
CA ASN A 17 -15.94 12.79 -6.12
C ASN A 17 -17.19 13.68 -6.25
N VAL A 18 -17.16 14.84 -5.63
CA VAL A 18 -18.28 15.78 -5.56
C VAL A 18 -17.93 16.98 -6.44
N SER A 19 -18.72 17.21 -7.50
CA SER A 19 -18.53 18.37 -8.36
C SER A 19 -19.07 19.65 -7.71
N HIS A 20 -18.78 20.81 -8.33
CA HIS A 20 -19.36 22.10 -7.94
C HIS A 20 -20.90 22.09 -7.94
N ALA A 21 -21.53 21.34 -8.85
CA ALA A 21 -22.98 21.15 -8.91
C ALA A 21 -23.49 20.06 -7.93
N ASN A 22 -22.64 19.59 -7.01
CA ASN A 22 -22.93 18.50 -6.06
C ASN A 22 -23.25 17.14 -6.71
N ASN A 23 -22.79 16.92 -7.95
CA ASN A 23 -22.92 15.61 -8.59
C ASN A 23 -21.90 14.65 -7.96
N LYS A 24 -22.40 13.56 -7.37
CA LYS A 24 -21.59 12.56 -6.66
C LYS A 24 -21.29 11.38 -7.57
N THR A 25 -20.02 11.22 -7.93
CA THR A 25 -19.54 10.05 -8.68
C THR A 25 -18.70 9.15 -7.77
N LYS A 26 -18.94 7.83 -7.79
CA LYS A 26 -18.17 6.89 -6.96
C LYS A 26 -16.69 6.90 -7.37
N SER A 27 -15.80 7.05 -6.40
CA SER A 27 -14.35 7.03 -6.60
C SER A 27 -13.67 6.18 -5.53
N ALA A 28 -12.52 5.60 -5.89
CA ALA A 28 -11.70 4.81 -5.00
C ALA A 28 -10.29 5.41 -4.93
N TRP A 29 -9.84 5.75 -3.72
CA TRP A 29 -8.49 6.22 -3.47
C TRP A 29 -7.59 5.05 -3.09
N TYR A 30 -6.60 4.78 -3.95
CA TYR A 30 -5.67 3.69 -3.75
C TYR A 30 -4.42 4.14 -2.99
N PRO A 31 -3.93 3.36 -2.01
CA PRO A 31 -2.62 3.62 -1.43
C PRO A 31 -1.53 3.44 -2.50
N ASN A 32 -0.50 4.29 -2.47
CA ASN A 32 0.68 4.10 -3.30
C ASN A 32 1.48 2.90 -2.80
N LEU A 33 1.25 1.74 -3.42
CA LEU A 33 1.88 0.46 -3.12
C LEU A 33 3.01 0.19 -4.10
N GLN A 34 4.18 -0.10 -3.56
CA GLN A 34 5.36 -0.51 -4.31
C GLN A 34 5.62 -1.99 -4.04
N LYS A 35 6.00 -2.72 -5.09
CA LYS A 35 6.43 -4.11 -4.97
C LYS A 35 7.92 -4.12 -4.70
N LEU A 36 8.37 -4.72 -3.60
CA LEU A 36 9.79 -4.85 -3.32
C LEU A 36 10.14 -6.20 -2.68
N ARG A 37 11.42 -6.56 -2.77
CA ARG A 37 12.00 -7.72 -2.10
C ARG A 37 12.40 -7.33 -0.69
N CYS A 38 11.87 -8.03 0.29
CA CYS A 38 12.11 -7.80 1.71
C CYS A 38 12.74 -9.03 2.34
N LEU A 39 13.69 -8.80 3.25
CA LEU A 39 14.23 -9.86 4.09
C LEU A 39 13.28 -10.09 5.27
N ASP A 40 12.84 -11.33 5.43
CA ASP A 40 12.04 -11.76 6.56
C ASP A 40 13.02 -12.14 7.69
N GLU A 41 13.23 -11.25 8.66
CA GLU A 41 14.26 -11.41 9.72
C GLU A 41 14.12 -12.72 10.50
N LYS A 42 12.90 -13.25 10.60
CA LYS A 42 12.60 -14.49 11.33
C LYS A 42 12.90 -15.76 10.56
N LYS A 43 12.98 -15.69 9.22
CA LYS A 43 13.10 -16.88 8.35
C LYS A 43 14.32 -16.84 7.42
N GLY A 44 15.07 -15.73 7.39
CA GLY A 44 16.20 -15.54 6.47
C GLY A 44 15.81 -15.54 4.99
N SER A 45 14.51 -15.63 4.67
CA SER A 45 14.01 -15.78 3.31
C SER A 45 13.67 -14.42 2.69
N VAL A 46 13.99 -14.25 1.41
CA VAL A 46 13.59 -13.07 0.63
C VAL A 46 12.19 -13.28 0.08
N LYS A 47 11.25 -12.39 0.44
CA LYS A 47 9.89 -12.41 -0.10
C LYS A 47 9.59 -11.16 -0.91
N ARG A 48 8.79 -11.31 -1.96
CA ARG A 48 8.24 -10.19 -2.72
C ARG A 48 6.91 -9.79 -2.07
N ILE A 49 6.86 -8.59 -1.50
CA ILE A 49 5.67 -8.09 -0.81
C ILE A 49 5.27 -6.71 -1.35
N LYS A 50 3.99 -6.37 -1.21
CA LYS A 50 3.49 -5.01 -1.50
C LYS A 50 3.52 -4.14 -0.26
N VAL A 51 4.23 -3.03 -0.34
CA VAL A 51 4.42 -2.11 0.77
C VAL A 51 4.00 -0.71 0.36
N CYS A 52 3.29 0.01 1.22
CA CYS A 52 3.00 1.41 0.97
C CYS A 52 4.25 2.29 1.09
N SER A 53 4.30 3.37 0.31
CA SER A 53 5.40 4.35 0.35
C SER A 53 5.69 4.87 1.77
N ARG A 54 4.66 5.03 2.63
CA ARG A 54 4.83 5.46 4.02
C ARG A 54 5.61 4.45 4.87
N CYS A 55 5.39 3.16 4.67
CA CYS A 55 6.12 2.11 5.39
C CYS A 55 7.57 1.98 4.91
N ILE A 56 7.81 2.18 3.62
CA ILE A 56 9.15 2.24 3.03
C ILE A 56 9.92 3.43 3.61
N ARG A 57 9.30 4.61 3.61
CA ARG A 57 9.90 5.83 4.15
C ARG A 57 10.17 5.74 5.66
N SER A 58 9.31 5.07 6.41
CA SER A 58 9.48 4.91 7.87
C SER A 58 10.44 3.78 8.27
N GLY A 59 11.13 3.14 7.32
CA GLY A 59 12.08 2.06 7.64
C GLY A 59 11.46 0.80 8.27
N ARG A 60 10.13 0.62 8.18
CA ARG A 60 9.42 -0.55 8.76
C ARG A 60 9.72 -1.86 8.03
N VAL A 61 10.54 -1.80 6.97
CA VAL A 61 10.82 -2.90 6.08
C VAL A 61 12.29 -2.85 5.70
N LYS A 62 13.01 -3.96 5.93
CA LYS A 62 14.38 -4.14 5.45
C LYS A 62 14.36 -4.66 4.03
N LYS A 63 14.93 -3.88 3.11
CA LYS A 63 15.11 -4.30 1.72
C LYS A 63 16.15 -5.41 1.68
N ALA A 64 15.86 -6.45 0.89
CA ALA A 64 16.90 -7.37 0.44
C ALA A 64 17.69 -6.64 -0.65
N ILE A 65 18.84 -6.06 -0.29
CA ILE A 65 19.84 -5.62 -1.28
C ILE A 65 20.69 -6.83 -1.62
#